data_AF-A0A2D5QNM1-F1
#
_entry.id   AF-A0A2D5QNM1-F1
#
_cell.length_a   1.000
_cell.length_b   1.000
_cell.length_c   1.000
_cell.angle_alpha   90.00
_cell.angle_beta   90.00
_cell.angle_gamma   90.00
#
_symmetry.space_group_name_H-M   'P 1'
#
loop_
_entity.id
_entity.type
_entity.pdbx_description
1 polymer ?
#
loop_
_entity_poly.entity_id
_entity_poly.type
_entity_poly.pdbx_seq_one_letter_code
_entity_poly.pdbx_strand_id
1 'polypeptide(L)'
;MSSLISTEPLLENLFNTEAQNLLDSNQDIIALGTVHELKFTETVFRAEMNKEEQKLVIQGLKEWKSLWRLLPQSLTSLNPETHPIYFQGLIEIAGKSTYVLSQSLSSTQFIFLLGLPSLSPEQAKFYLERSLQSLKYQLQSPIHSQNVE
;
A
#
# COMPACT_ATOMS: atom_id res chain seq x y z
N MET A 1 18.37 16.93 -24.70
CA MET A 1 18.60 16.95 -23.25
C MET A 1 17.26 16.68 -22.58
N SER A 2 16.98 15.44 -22.21
CA SER A 2 15.71 15.09 -21.55
C SER A 2 15.84 15.45 -20.09
N SER A 3 15.10 16.47 -19.63
CA SER A 3 15.01 16.76 -18.21
C SER A 3 14.31 15.57 -17.55
N LEU A 4 15.05 14.81 -16.75
CA LEU A 4 14.53 13.95 -15.70
C LEU A 4 13.80 14.86 -14.69
N ILE A 5 12.61 15.34 -15.03
CA ILE A 5 11.68 15.86 -14.05
C ILE A 5 11.32 14.63 -13.23
N SER A 6 11.78 14.61 -11.97
CA SER A 6 11.60 13.48 -11.06
C SER A 6 10.13 13.08 -11.06
N THR A 7 9.83 11.88 -11.54
CA THR A 7 8.47 11.32 -11.52
C THR A 7 8.02 10.97 -10.10
N GLU A 8 8.94 11.00 -9.13
CA GLU A 8 8.72 10.62 -7.74
C GLU A 8 7.69 11.50 -6.99
N PRO A 9 7.74 12.85 -7.03
CA PRO A 9 6.75 13.68 -6.32
C PRO A 9 5.34 13.58 -6.92
N LEU A 10 5.21 13.32 -8.22
CA LEU A 10 3.92 13.08 -8.86
C LEU A 10 3.33 11.74 -8.40
N LEU A 11 4.16 10.68 -8.38
CA LEU A 11 3.77 9.35 -7.92
C LEU A 11 3.33 9.37 -6.45
N GLU A 12 4.09 10.06 -5.60
CA GLU A 12 3.77 10.26 -4.18
C GLU A 12 2.43 11.01 -4.01
N ASN A 13 2.20 12.08 -4.77
CA ASN A 13 0.93 12.81 -4.71
C ASN A 13 -0.27 11.97 -5.18
N LEU A 14 -0.13 11.23 -6.29
CA LEU A 14 -1.19 10.35 -6.79
C LEU A 14 -1.50 9.24 -5.78
N PHE A 15 -0.47 8.63 -5.18
CA PHE A 15 -0.64 7.64 -4.13
C PHE A 15 -1.37 8.22 -2.92
N ASN A 16 -0.94 9.37 -2.41
CA ASN A 16 -1.57 10.04 -1.28
C ASN A 16 -3.04 10.37 -1.53
N THR A 17 -3.34 10.88 -2.73
CA THR A 17 -4.71 11.21 -3.13
C THR A 17 -5.60 9.97 -3.16
N GLU A 18 -5.14 8.88 -3.78
CA GLU A 18 -5.90 7.63 -3.82
C GLU A 18 -6.05 7.01 -2.43
N ALA A 19 -5.00 7.03 -1.62
CA ALA A 19 -5.04 6.53 -0.25
C ALA A 19 -6.08 7.30 0.59
N GLN A 20 -6.13 8.62 0.48
CA GLN A 20 -7.11 9.44 1.18
C GLN A 20 -8.54 9.12 0.72
N ASN A 21 -8.77 9.05 -0.60
CA ASN A 21 -10.06 8.67 -1.16
C ASN A 21 -10.53 7.30 -0.64
N LEU A 22 -9.62 6.34 -0.54
CA LEU A 22 -9.90 5.02 -0.02
C LEU A 22 -10.32 5.08 1.46
N LEU A 23 -9.55 5.79 2.29
CA LEU A 23 -9.81 5.94 3.72
C LEU A 23 -11.15 6.64 4.00
N ASP A 24 -11.51 7.61 3.17
CA ASP A 24 -12.79 8.32 3.26
C ASP A 24 -13.97 7.43 2.82
N SER A 25 -13.73 6.47 1.92
CA SER A 25 -14.78 5.60 1.39
C SER A 25 -15.23 4.47 2.34
N ASN A 26 -14.41 4.12 3.32
CA ASN A 26 -14.71 3.01 4.23
C ASN A 26 -14.09 3.24 5.61
N GLN A 27 -14.93 3.27 6.65
CA GLN A 27 -14.50 3.57 8.03
C GLN A 27 -13.65 2.49 8.69
N ASP A 28 -13.70 1.26 8.20
CA ASP A 28 -12.93 0.15 8.73
C ASP A 28 -11.47 0.17 8.26
N ILE A 29 -11.11 0.98 7.26
CA ILE A 29 -9.72 1.08 6.78
C ILE A 29 -8.94 2.07 7.65
N ILE A 30 -7.83 1.64 8.22
CA ILE A 30 -6.99 2.43 9.12
C ILE A 30 -5.87 3.15 8.36
N ALA A 31 -5.21 2.44 7.45
CA ALA A 31 -4.07 2.97 6.72
C ALA A 31 -3.85 2.23 5.38
N LEU A 32 -3.17 2.92 4.47
CA LEU A 32 -2.63 2.35 3.24
C LEU A 32 -1.15 2.75 3.14
N GLY A 33 -0.29 1.85 2.70
CA GLY A 33 1.13 2.17 2.55
C GLY A 33 1.89 1.26 1.63
N THR A 34 3.16 1.59 1.41
CA THR A 34 4.08 0.87 0.55
C THR A 34 5.34 0.44 1.28
N VAL A 35 5.88 -0.69 0.87
CA VAL A 35 7.12 -1.27 1.37
C VAL A 35 8.04 -1.53 0.18
N HIS A 36 9.25 -0.96 0.18
CA HIS A 36 10.29 -1.20 -0.83
C HIS A 36 11.56 -1.72 -0.17
N GLU A 37 12.11 -2.85 -0.65
CA GLU A 37 13.26 -3.52 -0.05
C GLU A 37 13.09 -3.72 1.46
N LEU A 38 11.86 -4.11 1.83
CA LEU A 38 11.38 -4.26 3.19
C LEU A 38 11.31 -2.93 3.98
N LYS A 39 11.76 -1.78 3.49
CA LYS A 39 11.61 -0.48 4.17
C LYS A 39 10.21 0.09 3.88
N PHE A 40 9.54 0.62 4.90
CA PHE A 40 8.31 1.39 4.68
C PHE A 40 8.69 2.68 3.97
N THR A 41 8.14 2.87 2.77
CA THR A 41 8.42 4.05 1.95
C THR A 41 7.42 5.14 2.28
N GLU A 42 6.13 4.78 2.31
CA GLU A 42 5.04 5.71 2.52
C GLU A 42 3.89 5.04 3.27
N THR A 43 3.26 5.77 4.19
CA THR A 43 2.07 5.31 4.90
C THR A 43 1.12 6.47 5.12
N VAL A 44 -0.09 6.34 4.59
CA VAL A 44 -1.18 7.27 4.78
C VAL A 44 -2.13 6.69 5.81
N PHE A 45 -2.40 7.47 6.84
CA PHE A 45 -3.28 7.09 7.94
C PHE A 45 -4.61 7.82 7.82
N ARG A 46 -5.65 7.22 8.39
CA ARG A 46 -6.92 7.89 8.65
C ARG A 46 -6.66 9.20 9.42
N ALA A 47 -7.32 10.29 9.00
CA ALA A 47 -7.09 11.63 9.52
C ALA A 47 -7.34 11.77 11.04
N GLU A 48 -8.25 10.96 11.59
CA GLU A 48 -8.59 10.94 13.01
C GLU A 48 -7.48 10.34 13.89
N MET A 49 -6.53 9.63 13.28
CA MET A 49 -5.49 8.91 14.01
C MET A 49 -4.35 9.86 14.37
N ASN A 50 -4.05 9.99 15.65
CA ASN A 50 -3.07 10.97 16.12
C ASN A 50 -1.63 10.50 15.88
N LYS A 51 -0.65 11.42 15.99
CA LYS A 51 0.77 11.12 15.72
C LYS A 51 1.36 10.02 16.60
N GLU A 52 0.87 9.83 17.82
CA GLU A 52 1.35 8.78 18.71
C GLU A 52 0.82 7.41 18.28
N GLU A 53 -0.47 7.33 17.96
CA GLU A 53 -1.10 6.12 17.40
C GLU A 53 -0.42 5.70 16.10
N GLN A 54 -0.14 6.65 15.20
CA GLN A 54 0.58 6.39 13.95
C GLN A 54 1.96 5.80 14.21
N LYS A 55 2.72 6.35 15.17
CA LYS A 55 4.03 5.80 15.55
C LYS A 55 3.93 4.37 16.07
N LEU A 56 2.96 4.09 16.93
CA LEU A 56 2.74 2.74 17.46
C LEU A 56 2.37 1.75 16.35
N VAL A 57 1.55 2.17 15.39
CA VAL A 57 1.21 1.33 14.24
C VAL A 57 2.43 1.04 13.38
N ILE A 58 3.22 2.06 13.03
CA ILE A 58 4.48 1.86 12.30
C ILE A 58 5.43 0.93 13.06
N GLN A 59 5.50 1.04 14.40
CA GLN A 59 6.33 0.15 15.21
C GLN A 59 5.85 -1.30 15.13
N GLY A 60 4.54 -1.56 15.33
CA GLY A 60 3.98 -2.91 15.22
C GLY A 60 4.18 -3.51 13.82
N LEU A 61 4.03 -2.70 12.76
CA LEU A 61 4.32 -3.14 11.39
C LEU A 61 5.80 -3.49 11.19
N LYS A 62 6.75 -2.77 11.82
CA LYS A 62 8.19 -3.10 11.76
C LYS A 62 8.52 -4.42 12.45
N GLU A 63 7.85 -4.76 13.52
CA GLU A 63 8.01 -6.06 14.19
C GLU A 63 7.50 -7.19 13.29
N TRP A 64 6.37 -6.94 12.64
CA TRP A 64 5.72 -7.89 11.75
C TRP A 64 6.37 -8.01 10.36
N LYS A 65 7.15 -7.01 9.94
CA LYS A 65 7.92 -6.98 8.69
C LYS A 65 8.86 -8.17 8.49
N SER A 66 9.22 -8.86 9.57
CA SER A 66 9.92 -10.15 9.53
C SER A 66 9.17 -11.19 8.66
N LEU A 67 7.84 -11.16 8.59
CA LEU A 67 7.03 -12.03 7.74
C LEU A 67 7.10 -11.66 6.26
N TRP A 68 7.25 -10.37 5.91
CA TRP A 68 7.55 -9.97 4.52
C TRP A 68 8.90 -10.49 4.03
N ARG A 69 9.82 -10.87 4.92
CA ARG A 69 11.09 -11.52 4.54
C ARG A 69 10.90 -12.98 4.13
N LEU A 70 9.82 -13.62 4.54
CA LEU A 70 9.50 -15.01 4.19
C LEU A 70 8.82 -15.11 2.81
N LEU A 71 8.27 -14.00 2.31
CA LEU A 71 7.53 -13.93 1.04
C LEU A 71 8.38 -13.97 -0.24
N PRO A 72 9.67 -13.55 -0.29
CA PRO A 72 10.42 -13.55 -1.55
C PRO A 72 11.25 -14.82 -1.80
N GLN A 73 11.77 -15.51 -0.77
CA GLN A 73 12.75 -16.58 -1.02
C GLN A 73 12.17 -17.90 -1.55
N SER A 74 10.88 -18.16 -1.31
CA SER A 74 10.21 -19.39 -1.76
C SER A 74 9.35 -19.21 -3.02
N LEU A 75 8.99 -17.97 -3.39
CA LEU A 75 8.06 -17.68 -4.50
C LEU A 75 8.75 -17.14 -5.77
N THR A 76 9.92 -16.50 -5.66
CA THR A 76 10.67 -15.97 -6.82
C THR A 76 11.31 -17.05 -7.69
N SER A 77 11.36 -18.30 -7.25
CA SER A 77 11.92 -19.42 -8.01
C SER A 77 10.95 -20.08 -9.00
N LEU A 78 9.68 -19.64 -9.10
CA LEU A 78 8.64 -20.43 -9.79
C LEU A 78 8.06 -19.86 -11.08
N ASN A 79 8.09 -18.55 -11.39
CA ASN A 79 7.77 -18.05 -12.73
C ASN A 79 7.92 -16.51 -12.85
N PRO A 80 8.51 -15.96 -13.92
CA PRO A 80 8.49 -14.51 -14.17
C PRO A 80 7.11 -13.95 -14.58
N GLU A 81 6.13 -14.80 -14.90
CA GLU A 81 4.73 -14.39 -15.18
C GLU A 81 3.82 -14.40 -13.94
N THR A 82 4.40 -14.34 -12.74
CA THR A 82 3.68 -14.63 -11.50
C THR A 82 2.60 -13.59 -11.18
N HIS A 83 1.38 -14.10 -11.04
CA HIS A 83 0.25 -13.40 -10.44
C HIS A 83 0.67 -12.64 -9.16
N PRO A 84 0.03 -11.50 -8.85
CA PRO A 84 0.35 -10.76 -7.64
C PRO A 84 0.27 -11.67 -6.40
N ILE A 85 1.32 -11.66 -5.60
CA ILE A 85 1.40 -12.41 -4.35
C ILE A 85 0.62 -11.62 -3.31
N TYR A 86 -0.39 -12.25 -2.73
CA TYR A 86 -1.16 -11.69 -1.63
C TYR A 86 -0.69 -12.30 -0.32
N PHE A 87 -0.56 -11.46 0.70
CA PHE A 87 -0.42 -11.87 2.08
C PHE A 87 -1.58 -11.27 2.85
N GLN A 88 -2.25 -12.07 3.69
CA GLN A 88 -3.23 -11.57 4.62
C GLN A 88 -3.07 -12.19 6.00
N GLY A 89 -3.39 -11.43 7.04
CA GLY A 89 -3.36 -11.92 8.41
C GLY A 89 -4.06 -10.98 9.38
N LEU A 90 -4.54 -11.53 10.49
CA LEU A 90 -4.97 -10.77 11.64
C LEU A 90 -3.82 -10.72 12.63
N ILE A 91 -3.43 -9.51 13.05
CA ILE A 91 -2.24 -9.28 13.86
C ILE A 91 -2.58 -8.32 14.98
N GLU A 92 -1.78 -8.32 16.04
CA GLU A 92 -1.92 -7.34 17.10
C GLU A 92 -0.98 -6.16 16.83
N ILE A 93 -1.55 -4.97 16.66
CA ILE A 93 -0.81 -3.71 16.52
C ILE A 93 -1.27 -2.78 17.64
N ALA A 94 -0.33 -2.30 18.46
CA ALA A 94 -0.64 -1.39 19.58
C ALA A 94 -1.74 -1.92 20.52
N GLY A 95 -1.76 -3.24 20.78
CA GLY A 95 -2.77 -3.89 21.60
C GLY A 95 -4.15 -4.06 20.95
N LYS A 96 -4.27 -3.76 19.64
CA LYS A 96 -5.53 -3.88 18.88
C LYS A 96 -5.37 -4.91 17.77
N SER A 97 -6.35 -5.81 17.66
CA SER A 97 -6.45 -6.70 16.50
C SER A 97 -6.66 -5.88 15.23
N THR A 98 -5.73 -6.01 14.30
CA THR A 98 -5.69 -5.28 13.03
C THR A 98 -5.56 -6.30 11.91
N TYR A 99 -6.45 -6.18 10.93
CA TYR A 99 -6.34 -6.95 9.71
C TYR A 99 -5.32 -6.29 8.78
N VAL A 100 -4.41 -7.10 8.24
CA VAL A 100 -3.40 -6.67 7.27
C VAL A 100 -3.63 -7.45 5.99
N LEU A 101 -3.79 -6.72 4.89
CA LEU A 101 -3.69 -7.27 3.54
C LEU A 101 -2.52 -6.61 2.83
N SER A 102 -1.68 -7.39 2.17
CA SER A 102 -0.56 -6.90 1.38
C SER A 102 -0.54 -7.59 0.03
N GLN A 103 -0.16 -6.87 -1.01
CA GLN A 103 -0.04 -7.37 -2.38
C GLN A 103 1.31 -6.95 -2.96
N SER A 104 1.99 -7.88 -3.65
CA SER A 104 3.22 -7.55 -4.38
C SER A 104 2.93 -6.68 -5.60
N LEU A 105 3.68 -5.59 -5.73
CA LEU A 105 3.75 -4.76 -6.94
C LEU A 105 4.93 -5.19 -7.83
N SER A 106 6.01 -5.65 -7.20
CA SER A 106 7.18 -6.25 -7.84
C SER A 106 7.80 -7.28 -6.88
N SER A 107 8.98 -7.83 -7.23
CA SER A 107 9.73 -8.72 -6.34
C SER A 107 10.25 -8.03 -5.08
N THR A 108 10.37 -6.71 -5.07
CA THR A 108 10.92 -5.92 -3.96
C THR A 108 9.94 -4.89 -3.40
N GLN A 109 8.79 -4.70 -4.06
CA GLN A 109 7.80 -3.70 -3.69
C GLN A 109 6.44 -4.33 -3.38
N PHE A 110 5.85 -3.89 -2.28
CA PHE A 110 4.54 -4.32 -1.81
C PHE A 110 3.70 -3.11 -1.44
N ILE A 111 2.40 -3.20 -1.68
CA ILE A 111 1.40 -2.32 -1.07
C ILE A 111 0.75 -3.06 0.09
N PHE A 112 0.32 -2.35 1.13
CA PHE A 112 -0.44 -2.92 2.22
C PHE A 112 -1.62 -2.02 2.60
N LEU A 113 -2.67 -2.66 3.10
CA LEU A 113 -3.87 -2.06 3.67
C LEU A 113 -4.03 -2.59 5.09
N LEU A 114 -4.25 -1.67 6.03
CA LEU A 114 -4.62 -1.99 7.41
C LEU A 114 -6.09 -1.72 7.60
N GLY A 115 -6.81 -2.66 8.20
CA GLY A 115 -8.22 -2.53 8.52
C GLY A 115 -8.58 -3.03 9.90
N LEU A 116 -9.75 -2.64 10.37
CA LEU A 116 -10.40 -3.23 11.52
C LEU A 116 -10.82 -4.67 11.20
N PRO A 117 -10.99 -5.55 12.21
CA PRO A 117 -11.44 -6.93 11.99
C PRO A 117 -12.83 -7.06 11.34
N SER A 118 -13.62 -5.98 11.33
CA SER A 118 -14.90 -5.88 10.61
C SER A 118 -14.74 -5.88 9.09
N LEU A 119 -13.58 -5.48 8.57
CA LEU A 119 -13.29 -5.47 7.14
C LEU A 119 -13.05 -6.91 6.64
N SER A 120 -13.95 -7.42 5.79
CA SER A 120 -13.78 -8.78 5.26
C SER A 120 -12.55 -8.86 4.35
N PRO A 121 -11.90 -10.03 4.23
CA PRO A 121 -10.78 -10.22 3.30
C PRO A 121 -11.10 -9.85 1.86
N GLU A 122 -12.31 -10.18 1.40
CA GLU A 122 -12.79 -9.89 0.05
C GLU A 122 -12.99 -8.38 -0.16
N GLN A 123 -13.52 -7.68 0.84
CA GLN A 123 -13.66 -6.23 0.81
C GLN A 123 -12.29 -5.55 0.78
N ALA A 124 -11.38 -5.94 1.66
CA ALA A 124 -10.02 -5.42 1.68
C ALA A 124 -9.31 -5.62 0.33
N LYS A 125 -9.46 -6.81 -0.26
CA LYS A 125 -8.91 -7.12 -1.58
C LYS A 125 -9.53 -6.26 -2.68
N PHE A 126 -10.85 -6.14 -2.70
CA PHE A 126 -11.57 -5.30 -3.66
C PHE A 126 -11.08 -3.84 -3.59
N TYR A 127 -10.96 -3.28 -2.38
CA TYR A 127 -10.48 -1.92 -2.17
C TYR A 127 -9.04 -1.72 -2.65
N LEU A 128 -8.16 -2.66 -2.34
CA LEU A 128 -6.76 -2.61 -2.75
C LEU A 128 -6.62 -2.69 -4.28
N GLU A 129 -7.33 -3.62 -4.92
CA GLU A 129 -7.32 -3.79 -6.37
C GLU A 129 -7.89 -2.58 -7.10
N ARG A 130 -9.00 -2.02 -6.61
CA ARG A 130 -9.59 -0.78 -7.14
C ARG A 130 -8.58 0.37 -7.08
N SER A 131 -7.90 0.54 -5.94
CA SER A 131 -6.92 1.61 -5.74
C SER A 131 -5.74 1.46 -6.71
N LEU A 132 -5.24 0.23 -6.90
CA LEU A 132 -4.17 -0.05 -7.84
C LEU A 132 -4.57 0.19 -9.30
N GLN A 133 -5.81 -0.14 -9.68
CA GLN A 133 -6.32 0.17 -11.02
C GLN A 133 -6.45 1.68 -11.25
N SER A 134 -6.93 2.42 -10.24
CA SER A 134 -7.02 3.88 -10.27
C SER A 134 -5.65 4.52 -10.51
N LEU A 135 -4.64 4.11 -9.72
CA LEU A 135 -3.26 4.59 -9.86
C LEU A 135 -2.66 4.25 -11.24
N LYS A 136 -2.87 3.03 -11.74
CA LYS A 136 -2.42 2.64 -13.09
C LYS A 136 -3.06 3.51 -14.16
N TYR A 137 -4.37 3.75 -14.06
CA TYR A 137 -5.09 4.59 -15.02
C TYR A 137 -4.58 6.02 -15.01
N GLN A 138 -4.37 6.61 -13.83
CA GLN A 138 -3.86 7.98 -13.69
C GLN A 138 -2.45 8.13 -14.27
N LEU A 139 -1.60 7.10 -14.14
CA LEU A 139 -0.24 7.09 -14.70
C LEU A 139 -0.19 6.82 -16.21
N GLN A 140 -1.16 6.07 -16.73
CA GLN A 140 -1.23 5.72 -18.16
C GLN A 140 -2.11 6.69 -18.97
N SER A 141 -2.87 7.56 -18.31
CA SER A 141 -3.74 8.52 -18.98
C SER A 141 -2.91 9.54 -19.78
N PRO A 142 -3.13 9.72 -21.10
CA PRO A 142 -2.37 10.63 -21.95
C PRO A 142 -2.54 12.13 -21.62
N ILE A 143 -3.26 12.47 -20.55
CA ILE A 143 -3.67 13.84 -20.23
C ILE A 143 -2.50 14.69 -19.66
N HIS A 144 -1.31 14.12 -19.45
CA HIS A 144 -0.09 14.90 -19.14
C HIS A 144 0.71 15.36 -20.38
N SER A 145 0.22 15.15 -21.61
CA SER A 145 0.82 15.72 -22.83
C SER A 145 0.25 17.09 -23.25
N GLN A 146 -0.60 17.73 -22.45
CA GLN A 146 -1.12 19.06 -22.75
C GLN A 146 -1.18 19.92 -21.48
N ASN A 147 -0.07 20.61 -21.19
CA ASN A 147 -0.03 21.97 -20.62
C ASN A 147 1.44 22.40 -20.41
N VAL A 148 2.22 22.34 -21.49
CA VAL A 148 3.42 23.18 -21.64
C VAL A 148 3.31 23.78 -23.05
N GLU A 149 2.54 24.86 -23.16
CA GLU A 149 2.87 25.94 -24.10
C GLU A 149 3.83 26.90 -23.40
#